data_AF-A0A351SSE7-F1
#
_entry.id   AF-A0A351SSE7-F1
#
_cell.length_a   1.000
_cell.length_b   1.000
_cell.length_c   1.000
_cell.angle_alpha   90.00
_cell.angle_beta   90.00
_cell.angle_gamma   90.00
#
_symmetry.space_group_name_H-M   'P 1'
#
loop_
_entity.id
_entity.type
_entity.pdbx_description
1 polymer ?
#
loop_
_entity_poly.entity_id
_entity_poly.type
_entity_poly.pdbx_seq_one_letter_code
_entity_poly.pdbx_strand_id
1 'polypeptide(L)'
;MQSYSQTHPLIEGIKYDTTEPVSRRKRGGYIFETYAGDHPPYHVHIYKDDRFIGRFDVENQRSMDGDLPGQVLKYLEELGYRKVGKG
;
A
#
# COMPACT_ATOMS: atom_id res chain seq x y z
N MET A 1 -12.64 -5.50 19.99
CA MET A 1 -11.89 -5.18 18.76
C MET A 1 -11.38 -6.49 18.21
N GLN A 2 -11.76 -6.85 16.98
CA GLN A 2 -11.39 -8.14 16.39
C GLN A 2 -9.95 -8.07 15.90
N SER A 3 -9.05 -8.73 16.64
CA SER A 3 -7.66 -8.96 16.25
C SER A 3 -7.64 -10.11 15.23
N TYR A 4 -7.36 -9.81 13.97
CA TYR A 4 -7.15 -10.84 12.96
C TYR A 4 -5.71 -11.35 13.07
N SER A 5 -5.45 -12.27 14.00
CA SER A 5 -4.21 -13.04 14.04
C SER A 5 -4.43 -14.35 13.29
N GLN A 6 -4.04 -14.40 12.01
CA GLN A 6 -3.97 -15.64 11.26
C GLN A 6 -2.51 -16.09 11.14
N THR A 7 -2.04 -16.85 12.12
CA THR A 7 -0.74 -17.52 12.11
C THR A 7 -0.75 -18.68 11.10
N HIS A 8 0.10 -18.62 10.07
CA HIS A 8 0.46 -19.76 9.23
C HIS A 8 1.90 -20.21 9.56
N PRO A 9 2.15 -21.50 9.84
CA PRO A 9 3.43 -21.96 10.35
C PRO A 9 4.27 -22.62 9.24
N LEU A 10 5.17 -21.92 8.57
CA LEU A 10 6.29 -22.54 7.82
C LEU A 10 7.44 -21.54 7.62
N ILE A 11 8.10 -21.14 8.72
CA ILE A 11 9.54 -20.82 8.80
C ILE A 11 9.83 -20.42 10.26
N GLU A 12 10.52 -21.27 11.00
CA GLU A 12 10.99 -20.92 12.33
C GLU A 12 12.00 -19.77 12.23
N GLY A 13 11.69 -18.63 12.85
CA GLY A 13 12.72 -17.68 13.28
C GLY A 13 12.53 -16.21 12.94
N ILE A 14 11.58 -15.80 12.10
CA ILE A 14 11.33 -14.37 11.89
C ILE A 14 9.84 -14.05 11.94
N LYS A 15 9.44 -13.37 13.01
CA LYS A 15 8.10 -12.79 13.19
C LYS A 15 8.00 -11.53 12.33
N TYR A 16 7.59 -11.66 11.07
CA TYR A 16 7.27 -10.50 10.24
C TYR A 16 5.85 -10.01 10.53
N ASP A 17 5.67 -9.44 11.72
CA ASP A 17 4.62 -8.46 12.00
C ASP A 17 5.33 -7.10 12.10
N THR A 18 5.89 -6.64 10.98
CA THR A 18 6.60 -5.35 10.98
C THR A 18 5.56 -4.24 10.85
N THR A 19 5.31 -3.54 11.94
CA THR A 19 4.49 -2.31 11.98
C THR A 19 5.14 -1.14 11.23
N GLU A 20 6.41 -1.28 10.81
CA GLU A 20 7.14 -0.27 10.07
C GLU A 20 7.06 -0.51 8.55
N PRO A 21 6.85 0.54 7.75
CA PRO A 21 6.83 0.43 6.30
C PRO A 21 8.25 0.19 5.76
N VAL A 22 8.37 -0.72 4.79
CA VAL A 22 9.61 -0.98 4.05
C VAL A 22 9.96 0.19 3.14
N SER A 23 8.95 0.86 2.60
CA SER A 23 9.14 2.11 1.87
C SER A 23 8.13 3.14 2.32
N ARG A 24 8.58 4.40 2.47
CA ARG A 24 7.73 5.55 2.77
C ARG A 24 8.11 6.70 1.84
N ARG A 25 7.19 7.10 0.96
CA ARG A 25 7.37 8.20 0.01
C ARG A 25 6.35 9.30 0.27
N LYS A 26 6.75 10.56 0.13
CA LYS A 26 5.86 11.72 0.32
C LYS A 26 5.72 12.50 -0.98
N ARG A 27 4.49 12.91 -1.33
CA ARG A 27 4.20 13.72 -2.52
C ARG A 27 2.90 14.49 -2.35
N GLY A 28 2.93 15.82 -2.57
CA GLY A 28 1.71 16.65 -2.60
C GLY A 28 0.83 16.60 -1.34
N GLY A 29 1.43 16.42 -0.15
CA GLY A 29 0.71 16.26 1.12
C GLY A 29 0.24 14.82 1.42
N TYR A 30 0.56 13.88 0.54
CA TYR A 30 0.26 12.46 0.72
C TYR A 30 1.50 11.67 1.12
N ILE A 31 1.25 10.56 1.81
CA ILE A 31 2.24 9.56 2.22
C ILE A 31 1.85 8.23 1.57
N PHE A 32 2.83 7.57 0.98
CA PHE A 32 2.70 6.29 0.29
C PHE A 32 3.62 5.29 0.97
N GLU A 33 3.05 4.24 1.52
CA GLU A 33 3.75 3.24 2.32
C GLU A 33 3.56 1.84 1.74
N THR A 34 4.59 1.02 1.84
CA THR A 34 4.53 -0.41 1.49
C THR A 34 5.11 -1.24 2.61
N TYR A 35 4.57 -2.43 2.87
CA TYR A 35 5.01 -3.28 3.98
C TYR A 35 5.55 -4.63 3.47
N ALA A 36 6.56 -5.17 4.16
CA ALA A 36 7.14 -6.48 3.83
C ALA A 36 6.13 -7.62 4.06
N GLY A 37 5.25 -7.43 5.04
CA GLY A 37 4.20 -8.38 5.41
C GLY A 37 2.91 -8.23 4.61
N ASP A 38 2.86 -7.35 3.60
CA ASP A 38 1.67 -7.21 2.76
C ASP A 38 1.44 -8.52 2.02
N HIS A 39 0.32 -9.18 2.34
CA HIS A 39 -0.11 -10.35 1.60
C HIS A 39 -0.57 -9.95 0.20
N PRO A 40 -0.32 -10.79 -0.83
CA PRO A 40 -0.80 -10.54 -2.17
C PRO A 40 -2.31 -10.22 -2.22
N PRO A 41 -2.73 -9.24 -3.04
CA PRO A 41 -1.91 -8.48 -3.97
C PRO A 41 -1.01 -7.43 -3.28
N TYR A 42 0.19 -7.19 -3.81
CA TYR A 42 1.06 -6.12 -3.34
C TYR A 42 0.38 -4.76 -3.55
N HIS A 43 0.31 -3.98 -2.47
CA HIS A 43 -0.42 -2.74 -2.47
C HIS A 43 0.34 -1.62 -1.74
N VAL A 44 -0.06 -0.39 -2.03
CA VAL A 44 0.46 0.82 -1.41
C VAL A 44 -0.61 1.37 -0.50
N HIS A 45 -0.26 1.60 0.76
CA HIS A 45 -1.07 2.32 1.73
C HIS A 45 -0.91 3.83 1.51
N ILE A 46 -2.03 4.55 1.47
CA ILE A 46 -2.04 5.97 1.14
C ILE A 46 -2.66 6.74 2.30
N TYR A 47 -1.95 7.79 2.71
CA TYR A 47 -2.39 8.70 3.76
C TYR A 47 -2.34 10.14 3.26
N LYS A 48 -3.17 11.00 3.83
CA LYS A 48 -3.13 12.45 3.65
C LYS A 48 -3.22 13.10 5.03
N ASP A 49 -2.28 13.98 5.36
CA ASP A 49 -2.22 14.61 6.67
C ASP A 49 -2.31 13.57 7.81
N ASP A 50 -1.54 12.48 7.67
CA ASP A 50 -1.51 11.30 8.55
C ASP A 50 -2.82 10.50 8.69
N ARG A 51 -3.86 10.85 7.92
CA ARG A 51 -5.12 10.10 7.85
C ARG A 51 -5.08 9.08 6.71
N PHE A 52 -5.43 7.83 7.00
CA PHE A 52 -5.58 6.79 5.99
C PHE A 52 -6.71 7.13 5.01
N ILE A 53 -6.42 7.09 3.72
CA ILE A 53 -7.41 7.37 2.66
C ILE A 53 -7.70 6.17 1.75
N GLY A 54 -6.86 5.13 1.77
CA GLY A 54 -7.10 3.89 1.04
C GLY A 54 -5.83 3.21 0.55
N ARG A 55 -6.01 2.09 -0.14
CA ARG A 55 -4.95 1.29 -0.74
C ARG A 55 -5.07 1.22 -2.26
N PHE A 56 -3.91 1.10 -2.91
CA PHE A 56 -3.81 0.86 -4.34
C PHE A 56 -3.12 -0.47 -4.62
N ASP A 57 -3.79 -1.34 -5.36
CA ASP A 57 -3.29 -2.62 -5.83
C ASP A 57 -2.33 -2.40 -7.00
N VAL A 58 -1.04 -2.61 -6.75
CA VAL A 58 0.04 -2.38 -7.73
C VAL A 58 0.06 -3.50 -8.78
N GLU A 59 -0.44 -4.68 -8.46
CA GLU A 59 -0.45 -5.80 -9.40
C GLU A 59 -1.60 -5.67 -10.39
N ASN A 60 -2.81 -5.43 -9.88
CA ASN A 60 -4.03 -5.31 -10.68
C ASN A 60 -4.34 -3.88 -11.13
N GLN A 61 -3.51 -2.91 -10.74
CA GLN A 61 -3.60 -1.50 -11.16
C GLN A 61 -4.95 -0.85 -10.83
N ARG A 62 -5.47 -1.11 -9.62
CA ARG A 62 -6.80 -0.64 -9.18
C ARG A 62 -6.83 -0.18 -7.73
N SER A 63 -7.75 0.71 -7.40
CA SER A 63 -8.03 1.07 -6.01
C SER A 63 -8.74 -0.08 -5.27
N MET A 64 -8.42 -0.28 -3.99
CA MET A 64 -9.00 -1.37 -3.19
C MET A 64 -10.16 -0.90 -2.30
N ASP A 65 -10.12 0.34 -1.82
CA ASP A 65 -11.03 0.86 -0.80
C ASP A 65 -12.01 1.91 -1.36
N GLY A 66 -12.38 1.76 -2.65
CA GLY A 66 -13.21 2.71 -3.40
C GLY A 66 -12.40 3.68 -4.27
N ASP A 67 -13.03 4.75 -4.73
CA ASP A 67 -12.39 5.71 -5.62
C ASP A 67 -11.29 6.51 -4.90
N LEU A 68 -10.09 6.48 -5.48
CA LEU A 68 -9.00 7.34 -5.07
C LEU A 68 -9.07 8.66 -5.85
N PRO A 69 -8.72 9.81 -5.24
CA PRO A 69 -8.68 11.08 -5.96
C PRO A 69 -7.76 10.99 -7.18
N GLY A 70 -8.15 11.59 -8.32
CA GLY A 70 -7.32 11.56 -9.54
C GLY A 70 -5.90 12.10 -9.33
N GLN A 71 -5.73 13.03 -8.40
CA GLN A 71 -4.42 13.54 -8.00
C GLN A 71 -3.53 12.47 -7.34
N VAL A 72 -4.12 11.56 -6.56
CA VAL A 72 -3.42 10.41 -5.95
C VAL A 72 -2.98 9.44 -7.02
N LEU A 73 -3.84 9.16 -8.01
CA LEU A 73 -3.49 8.30 -9.15
C LEU A 73 -2.30 8.85 -9.93
N LYS A 74 -2.24 10.16 -10.16
CA LYS A 74 -1.07 10.82 -10.77
C LYS A 74 0.19 10.67 -9.93
N TYR A 75 0.10 10.82 -8.60
CA TYR A 75 1.26 10.61 -7.73
C TYR A 75 1.72 9.14 -7.70
N LEU A 76 0.80 8.19 -7.74
CA LEU A 76 1.13 6.77 -7.86
C LEU A 76 1.88 6.49 -9.18
N GLU A 77 1.53 7.15 -10.28
CA GLU A 77 2.29 7.06 -11.54
C GLU A 77 3.69 7.67 -11.42
N GLU A 78 3.78 8.90 -10.89
CA GLU A 78 5.06 9.60 -10.69
C GLU A 78 6.02 8.82 -9.78
N LEU A 79 5.48 8.08 -8.81
CA LEU A 79 6.24 7.25 -7.88
C LEU A 79 6.48 5.82 -8.41
N GLY A 80 5.94 5.47 -9.59
CA GLY A 80 6.12 4.17 -10.24
C GLY A 80 5.25 3.03 -9.72
N TYR A 81 4.29 3.31 -8.84
CA TYR A 81 3.33 2.33 -8.33
C TYR A 81 2.18 2.06 -9.31
N ARG A 82 1.82 3.07 -10.12
CA ARG A 82 0.82 2.94 -11.18
C ARG A 82 1.48 3.02 -12.54
N LYS A 83 1.12 2.09 -13.43
CA LYS A 83 1.52 2.06 -14.82
C LYS A 83 0.34 2.58 -15.65
N VAL A 84 0.53 3.69 -16.36
CA VAL A 84 -0.36 4.03 -17.45
C VAL A 84 0.03 3.15 -18.62
N GLY A 85 -0.92 2.35 -19.13
CA GLY A 85 -0.70 1.66 -20.39
C GLY A 85 -0.24 2.69 -21.41
N LYS A 86 0.93 2.49 -22.01
CA LYS A 86 1.33 3.26 -23.19
C LYS A 86 0.29 2.93 -24.26
N GLY A 87 -0.65 3.84 -24.48
CA GLY A 87 -1.45 3.85 -25.71
C GLY A 87 -0.55 4.04 -26.91
#